data_AF-A0A858RFH4-F1
#
_entry.id   AF-A0A858RFH4-F1
#
_cell.length_a   1.000
_cell.length_b   1.000
_cell.length_c   1.000
_cell.angle_alpha   90.00
_cell.angle_beta   90.00
_cell.angle_gamma   90.00
#
_symmetry.space_group_name_H-M   'P 1'
#
loop_
_entity.id
_entity.type
_entity.pdbx_description
1 polymer ?
#
loop_
_entity_poly.entity_id
_entity_poly.type
_entity_poly.pdbx_seq_one_letter_code
_entity_poly.pdbx_strand_id
1 'polypeptide(L)'
;MLRLLALLLFCCLPAKSQEKRIAVFVGLCDNVTQGIVKVGAKIGDGDKPDENLYWGCTDGLKSCFKASRQWKLEKSEVVTGDERILERLTFRHRTAKAVLIAEAWRGSKLKDCYIASEAAMLSGKNDLVVFIGHNVRMDHPIDSPSVKAAGKTDAMVLCCKSEEYFRDRLQDAGVRPVLLTTQLMYPGSFILRDSLEPWLVGKDHNALRDAASQAYARNQNLSGSAARGVFSCLDP
;
A
#
# COMPACT_ATOMS: atom_id res chain seq x y z
N MET A 1 50.97 -11.27 44.40
CA MET A 1 50.56 -10.59 43.16
C MET A 1 49.37 -11.35 42.58
N LEU A 2 48.14 -10.91 42.89
CA LEU A 2 46.93 -11.57 42.40
C LEU A 2 46.45 -10.80 41.14
N ARG A 3 46.63 -11.40 39.95
CA ARG A 3 46.15 -10.83 38.68
C ARG A 3 44.65 -11.11 38.57
N LEU A 4 43.83 -10.08 38.72
CA LEU A 4 42.40 -10.13 38.45
C LEU A 4 42.20 -10.05 36.92
N LEU A 5 41.78 -11.14 36.30
CA LEU A 5 41.40 -11.18 34.89
C LEU A 5 39.93 -10.75 34.80
N ALA A 6 39.66 -9.51 34.39
CA ALA A 6 38.30 -9.03 34.17
C ALA A 6 37.79 -9.51 32.80
N LEU A 7 36.90 -10.49 32.79
CA LEU A 7 36.20 -10.96 31.61
C LEU A 7 35.08 -9.97 31.27
N LEU A 8 35.28 -9.15 30.23
CA LEU A 8 34.25 -8.26 29.68
C LEU A 8 33.20 -9.11 28.96
N LEU A 9 32.11 -9.43 29.66
CA LEU A 9 30.91 -10.01 29.06
C LEU A 9 30.22 -8.93 28.22
N PHE A 10 30.40 -8.98 26.90
CA PHE A 10 29.64 -8.16 25.97
C PHE A 10 28.20 -8.69 25.92
N CYS A 11 27.32 -8.11 26.74
CA CYS A 11 25.89 -8.37 26.67
C CYS A 11 25.35 -7.80 25.34
N CYS A 12 25.33 -8.62 24.28
CA CYS A 12 24.52 -8.38 23.10
C CYS A 12 23.04 -8.47 23.48
N LEU A 13 22.47 -7.37 23.97
CA LEU A 13 21.02 -7.25 24.12
C LEU A 13 20.40 -7.40 22.74
N PRO A 14 19.44 -8.32 22.53
CA PRO A 14 18.73 -8.42 21.27
C PRO A 14 18.00 -7.10 21.03
N ALA A 15 18.34 -6.41 19.94
CA ALA A 15 17.60 -5.24 19.50
C ALA A 15 16.13 -5.66 19.35
N LYS A 16 15.24 -5.06 20.16
CA LYS A 16 13.81 -5.27 20.01
C LYS A 16 13.43 -4.72 18.63
N SER A 17 13.21 -5.61 17.66
CA SER A 17 12.66 -5.21 16.36
C SER A 17 11.36 -4.44 16.60
N GLN A 18 11.37 -3.17 16.22
CA GLN A 18 10.19 -2.29 16.24
C GLN A 18 9.12 -2.90 15.34
N GLU A 19 7.86 -2.79 15.75
CA GLU A 19 6.73 -3.25 14.95
C GLU A 19 6.60 -2.38 13.69
N LYS A 20 6.58 -3.03 12.52
CA LYS A 20 6.40 -2.36 11.23
C LYS A 20 4.99 -1.81 11.10
N ARG A 21 4.88 -0.53 10.73
CA ARG A 21 3.60 0.18 10.56
C ARG A 21 3.30 0.39 9.09
N ILE A 22 2.21 -0.18 8.62
CA ILE A 22 1.72 -0.07 7.24
C ILE A 22 0.40 0.70 7.25
N ALA A 23 0.32 1.78 6.48
CA ALA A 23 -0.92 2.52 6.26
C ALA A 23 -1.40 2.35 4.82
N VAL A 24 -2.64 1.96 4.61
CA VAL A 24 -3.21 1.70 3.28
C VAL A 24 -4.43 2.59 3.05
N PHE A 25 -4.35 3.40 2.01
CA PHE A 25 -5.38 4.34 1.60
C PHE A 25 -6.02 3.81 0.31
N VAL A 26 -7.28 3.37 0.40
CA VAL A 26 -8.02 2.84 -0.74
C VAL A 26 -9.06 3.85 -1.18
N GLY A 27 -8.83 4.52 -2.31
CA GLY A 27 -9.86 5.32 -2.98
C GLY A 27 -10.86 4.40 -3.67
N LEU A 28 -12.09 4.32 -3.15
CA LEU A 28 -13.11 3.43 -3.70
C LEU A 28 -13.43 3.78 -5.16
N CYS A 29 -13.69 2.74 -5.96
CA CYS A 29 -14.04 2.87 -7.37
C CYS A 29 -15.37 3.64 -7.50
N ASP A 30 -15.44 4.65 -8.36
CA ASP A 30 -16.66 5.43 -8.52
C ASP A 30 -16.92 5.86 -9.96
N ASN A 31 -17.98 5.30 -10.56
CA ASN A 31 -18.37 5.54 -11.95
C ASN A 31 -18.87 6.96 -12.23
N VAL A 32 -19.19 7.73 -11.19
CA VAL A 32 -19.86 9.03 -11.31
C VAL A 32 -18.83 10.17 -11.28
N THR A 33 -17.88 10.11 -10.36
CA THR A 33 -16.95 11.20 -10.04
C THR A 33 -15.53 11.01 -10.59
N GLN A 34 -15.17 9.80 -11.03
CA GLN A 34 -13.83 9.48 -11.51
C GLN A 34 -13.80 9.30 -13.03
N GLY A 35 -12.68 9.68 -13.66
CA GLY A 35 -12.40 9.52 -15.08
C GLY A 35 -12.09 8.08 -15.50
N ILE A 36 -12.70 7.09 -14.85
CA ILE A 36 -12.46 5.66 -15.09
C ILE A 36 -13.28 5.14 -16.28
N VAL A 37 -12.79 4.04 -16.87
CA VAL A 37 -13.67 3.19 -17.68
C VAL A 37 -14.73 2.60 -16.75
N LYS A 38 -16.00 2.91 -17.02
CA LYS A 38 -17.10 2.49 -16.15
C LYS A 38 -17.11 0.99 -15.95
N VAL A 39 -17.22 0.59 -14.70
CA VAL A 39 -17.41 -0.81 -14.29
C VAL A 39 -18.89 -1.06 -13.99
N GLY A 40 -19.27 -2.29 -13.66
CA GLY A 40 -20.65 -2.60 -13.26
C GLY A 40 -21.12 -1.69 -12.11
N ALA A 41 -22.34 -1.15 -12.19
CA ALA A 41 -22.84 -0.14 -11.26
C ALA A 41 -22.66 -0.52 -9.79
N LYS A 42 -22.86 -1.79 -9.46
CA LYS A 42 -22.68 -2.34 -8.12
C LYS A 42 -21.26 -2.15 -7.55
N ILE A 43 -20.25 -2.46 -8.37
CA ILE A 43 -18.85 -2.45 -7.94
C ILE A 43 -18.17 -1.08 -8.15
N GLY A 44 -18.84 -0.18 -8.88
CA GLY A 44 -18.41 1.19 -9.16
C GLY A 44 -19.21 2.25 -8.41
N ASP A 45 -19.83 1.89 -7.29
CA ASP A 45 -20.45 2.85 -6.36
C ASP A 45 -19.44 3.17 -5.24
N GLY A 46 -18.94 4.41 -5.25
CA GLY A 46 -17.94 4.91 -4.30
C GLY A 46 -18.44 5.09 -2.87
N ASP A 47 -19.72 4.88 -2.60
CA ASP A 47 -20.36 4.96 -1.28
C ASP A 47 -20.70 3.58 -0.69
N LYS A 48 -20.43 2.49 -1.42
CA LYS A 48 -20.78 1.10 -1.05
C LYS A 48 -19.54 0.23 -0.85
N PRO A 49 -18.80 0.36 0.27
CA PRO A 49 -17.52 -0.32 0.46
C PRO A 49 -17.64 -1.85 0.36
N ASP A 50 -18.71 -2.45 0.89
CA ASP A 50 -18.91 -3.91 0.88
C ASP A 50 -19.07 -4.53 -0.51
N GLU A 51 -19.38 -3.72 -1.52
CA GLU A 51 -19.57 -4.18 -2.89
C GLU A 51 -18.49 -3.62 -3.83
N ASN A 52 -17.77 -2.59 -3.39
CA ASN A 52 -16.84 -1.85 -4.22
C ASN A 52 -15.68 -2.71 -4.74
N LEU A 53 -15.28 -2.44 -5.99
CA LEU A 53 -14.22 -3.14 -6.70
C LEU A 53 -12.89 -3.20 -5.91
N TYR A 54 -12.49 -2.11 -5.27
CA TYR A 54 -11.20 -2.03 -4.57
C TYR A 54 -11.26 -2.46 -3.10
N TRP A 55 -12.44 -2.79 -2.57
CA TRP A 55 -12.62 -3.08 -1.15
C TRP A 55 -13.37 -4.38 -0.88
N GLY A 56 -14.66 -4.44 -1.21
CA GLY A 56 -15.56 -5.54 -0.85
C GLY A 56 -15.56 -6.72 -1.83
N CYS A 57 -15.22 -6.50 -3.10
CA CYS A 57 -15.03 -7.58 -4.07
C CYS A 57 -13.94 -8.56 -3.63
N THR A 58 -13.93 -9.80 -4.14
CA THR A 58 -12.98 -10.86 -3.75
C THR A 58 -11.52 -10.40 -3.74
N ASP A 59 -11.15 -9.61 -4.75
CA ASP A 59 -9.80 -9.06 -4.93
C ASP A 59 -9.59 -7.69 -4.28
N GLY A 60 -10.65 -7.10 -3.72
CA GLY A 60 -10.62 -5.87 -2.94
C GLY A 60 -10.03 -6.09 -1.55
N LEU A 61 -9.60 -4.99 -0.91
CA LEU A 61 -8.76 -5.07 0.28
C LEU A 61 -9.40 -5.85 1.44
N LYS A 62 -10.66 -5.56 1.78
CA LYS A 62 -11.36 -6.20 2.91
C LYS A 62 -11.45 -7.71 2.71
N SER A 63 -11.94 -8.14 1.55
CA SER A 63 -12.14 -9.57 1.26
C SER A 63 -10.80 -10.29 1.11
N CYS A 64 -9.85 -9.70 0.37
CA CYS A 64 -8.53 -10.28 0.15
C CYS A 64 -7.75 -10.48 1.46
N PHE A 65 -7.74 -9.49 2.37
CA PHE A 65 -7.01 -9.61 3.64
C PHE A 65 -7.76 -10.45 4.68
N LYS A 66 -9.10 -10.44 4.71
CA LYS A 66 -9.86 -11.37 5.58
C LYS A 66 -9.68 -12.83 5.17
N ALA A 67 -9.50 -13.10 3.87
CA ALA A 67 -9.19 -14.44 3.37
C ALA A 67 -7.71 -14.84 3.54
N SER A 68 -6.84 -13.91 3.93
CA SER A 68 -5.41 -14.18 4.06
C SER A 68 -5.10 -15.14 5.21
N ARG A 69 -4.16 -16.06 4.96
CA ARG A 69 -3.59 -16.91 6.01
C ARG A 69 -2.55 -16.18 6.86
N GLN A 70 -1.99 -15.08 6.36
CA GLN A 70 -0.88 -14.35 6.99
C GLN A 70 -1.36 -13.16 7.82
N TRP A 71 -2.51 -12.60 7.47
CA TRP A 71 -3.09 -11.44 8.14
C TRP A 71 -4.33 -11.83 8.94
N LYS A 72 -4.45 -11.29 10.15
CA LYS A 72 -5.62 -11.47 11.03
C LYS A 72 -6.27 -10.12 11.24
N LEU A 73 -7.58 -10.03 10.99
CA LEU A 73 -8.37 -8.85 11.34
C LEU A 73 -8.46 -8.72 12.86
N GLU A 74 -8.06 -7.58 13.39
CA GLU A 74 -8.17 -7.24 14.83
C GLU A 74 -9.30 -6.25 15.10
N LYS A 75 -9.56 -5.32 14.18
CA LYS A 75 -10.57 -4.27 14.36
C LYS A 75 -11.24 -3.89 13.04
N SER A 76 -12.53 -3.61 13.12
CA SER A 76 -13.37 -3.11 12.02
C SER A 76 -14.17 -1.93 12.51
N GLU A 77 -14.07 -0.78 11.85
CA GLU A 77 -14.66 0.48 12.29
C GLU A 77 -15.41 1.14 11.13
N VAL A 78 -16.71 1.37 11.29
CA VAL A 78 -17.54 2.12 10.31
C VAL A 78 -17.82 3.57 10.77
N VAL A 79 -17.51 3.88 12.03
CA VAL A 79 -17.53 5.25 12.57
C VAL A 79 -16.07 5.64 12.82
N THR A 80 -15.48 6.33 11.85
CA THR A 80 -14.03 6.60 11.80
C THR A 80 -13.63 7.95 12.38
N GLY A 81 -14.62 8.83 12.60
CA GLY A 81 -14.44 10.25 12.94
C GLY A 81 -14.22 11.17 11.74
N ASP A 82 -14.22 10.62 10.52
CA ASP A 82 -14.06 11.36 9.26
C ASP A 82 -15.06 10.83 8.23
N GLU A 83 -16.01 11.67 7.79
CA GLU A 83 -17.08 11.30 6.86
C GLU A 83 -16.59 10.86 5.47
N ARG A 84 -15.34 11.16 5.15
CA ARG A 84 -14.68 10.75 3.90
C ARG A 84 -14.24 9.29 3.96
N ILE A 85 -14.13 8.70 5.15
CA ILE A 85 -13.68 7.32 5.36
C ILE A 85 -14.85 6.46 5.83
N LEU A 86 -15.28 5.53 4.97
CA LEU A 86 -16.45 4.68 5.19
C LEU A 86 -16.17 3.48 6.09
N GLU A 87 -14.93 2.97 6.05
CA GLU A 87 -14.52 1.84 6.88
C GLU A 87 -13.01 1.91 7.15
N ARG A 88 -12.60 1.62 8.38
CA ARG A 88 -11.20 1.41 8.77
C ARG A 88 -11.03 0.00 9.32
N LEU A 89 -10.03 -0.71 8.81
CA LEU A 89 -9.69 -2.06 9.23
C LEU A 89 -8.27 -2.08 9.79
N THR A 90 -8.08 -2.75 10.92
CA THR A 90 -6.76 -3.03 11.48
C THR A 90 -6.48 -4.52 11.36
N PHE A 91 -5.42 -4.87 10.65
CA PHE A 91 -4.90 -6.22 10.53
C PHE A 91 -3.55 -6.33 11.22
N ARG A 92 -3.30 -7.48 11.84
CA ARG A 92 -1.99 -7.87 12.36
C ARG A 92 -1.44 -9.04 11.59
N HIS A 93 -0.17 -8.97 11.24
CA HIS A 93 0.51 -10.09 10.63
C HIS A 93 0.73 -11.20 11.69
N ARG A 94 0.53 -12.47 11.33
CA ARG A 94 0.52 -13.58 12.30
C ARG A 94 1.89 -13.92 12.88
N THR A 95 2.96 -13.74 12.11
CA THR A 95 4.32 -14.16 12.49
C THR A 95 5.30 -12.99 12.53
N ALA A 96 5.36 -12.16 11.48
CA ALA A 96 6.08 -10.88 11.51
C ALA A 96 5.45 -9.87 12.48
N LYS A 97 6.29 -9.03 13.10
CA LYS A 97 5.87 -7.89 13.93
C LYS A 97 5.41 -6.73 13.04
N ALA A 98 4.20 -6.82 12.50
CA ALA A 98 3.64 -5.81 11.63
C ALA A 98 2.15 -5.59 11.87
N VAL A 99 1.75 -4.33 11.78
CA VAL A 99 0.35 -3.88 11.81
C VAL A 99 0.04 -3.11 10.52
N LEU A 100 -1.10 -3.42 9.94
CA LEU A 100 -1.65 -2.78 8.75
C LEU A 100 -2.96 -2.11 9.12
N ILE A 101 -3.05 -0.81 8.88
CA ILE A 101 -4.29 -0.03 9.03
C ILE A 101 -4.72 0.38 7.62
N ALA A 102 -5.90 -0.06 7.22
CA ALA A 102 -6.47 0.25 5.91
C ALA A 102 -7.73 1.07 6.03
N GLU A 103 -7.91 2.02 5.13
CA GLU A 103 -9.03 2.94 5.09
C GLU A 103 -9.72 2.91 3.72
N ALA A 104 -11.04 2.70 3.73
CA ALA A 104 -11.91 2.81 2.56
C ALA A 104 -12.38 4.26 2.42
N TRP A 105 -11.73 5.01 1.55
CA TRP A 105 -12.08 6.38 1.26
C TRP A 105 -13.19 6.44 0.21
N ARG A 106 -14.23 7.21 0.51
CA ARG A 106 -15.35 7.48 -0.38
C ARG A 106 -14.86 7.83 -1.77
N GLY A 107 -15.45 7.24 -2.82
CA GLY A 107 -14.92 7.37 -4.18
C GLY A 107 -14.89 8.81 -4.71
N SER A 108 -15.87 9.63 -4.31
CA SER A 108 -15.93 11.07 -4.57
C SER A 108 -14.85 11.91 -3.86
N LYS A 109 -14.07 11.28 -2.98
CA LYS A 109 -12.98 11.87 -2.19
C LYS A 109 -11.62 11.32 -2.59
N LEU A 110 -11.47 10.82 -3.82
CA LEU A 110 -10.21 10.26 -4.33
C LEU A 110 -9.03 11.25 -4.21
N LYS A 111 -9.25 12.53 -4.52
CA LYS A 111 -8.23 13.58 -4.35
C LYS A 111 -7.77 13.72 -2.90
N ASP A 112 -8.73 13.80 -1.98
CA ASP A 112 -8.44 13.92 -0.55
C ASP A 112 -7.75 12.67 -0.01
N CYS A 113 -8.15 11.48 -0.49
CA CYS A 113 -7.52 10.20 -0.17
C CYS A 113 -6.03 10.20 -0.53
N TYR A 114 -5.68 10.61 -1.75
CA TYR A 114 -4.27 10.68 -2.14
C TYR A 114 -3.50 11.72 -1.33
N ILE A 115 -4.06 12.92 -1.10
CA ILE A 115 -3.41 13.96 -0.28
C ILE A 115 -3.16 13.45 1.16
N ALA A 116 -4.11 12.73 1.74
CA ALA A 116 -3.94 12.10 3.05
C ALA A 116 -2.86 11.01 3.03
N SER A 117 -2.82 10.20 1.97
CA SER A 117 -1.78 9.17 1.80
C SER A 117 -0.39 9.80 1.67
N GLU A 118 -0.25 10.90 0.94
CA GLU A 118 1.01 11.61 0.80
C GLU A 118 1.43 12.27 2.11
N ALA A 119 0.51 12.91 2.84
CA ALA A 119 0.79 13.40 4.18
C ALA A 119 1.26 12.28 5.12
N ALA A 120 0.69 11.08 5.01
CA ALA A 120 1.14 9.91 5.77
C ALA A 120 2.55 9.45 5.36
N MET A 121 2.91 9.51 4.06
CA MET A 121 4.25 9.22 3.55
C MET A 121 5.28 10.20 4.12
N LEU A 122 4.95 11.48 4.19
CA LEU A 122 5.88 12.53 4.64
C LEU A 122 6.05 12.57 6.16
N SER A 123 5.10 12.00 6.91
CA SER A 123 5.06 12.10 8.37
C SER A 123 6.22 11.41 9.10
N GLY A 124 6.89 10.44 8.47
CA GLY A 124 7.89 9.58 9.12
C GLY A 124 7.33 8.61 10.17
N LYS A 125 5.99 8.51 10.29
CA LYS A 125 5.31 7.66 11.31
C LYS A 125 5.02 6.24 10.82
N ASN A 126 5.15 5.98 9.53
CA ASN A 126 4.88 4.70 8.89
C ASN A 126 6.13 4.20 8.18
N ASP A 127 6.38 2.89 8.26
CA ASP A 127 7.44 2.24 7.51
C ASP A 127 7.05 2.11 6.02
N LEU A 128 5.75 1.85 5.77
CA LEU A 128 5.19 1.74 4.43
C LEU A 128 3.84 2.45 4.36
N VAL A 129 3.65 3.23 3.30
CA VAL A 129 2.33 3.78 2.94
C VAL A 129 1.95 3.29 1.55
N VAL A 130 0.69 2.89 1.40
CA VAL A 130 0.15 2.34 0.16
C VAL A 130 -1.05 3.15 -0.28
N PHE A 131 -1.07 3.55 -1.55
CA PHE A 131 -2.26 4.08 -2.20
C PHE A 131 -2.79 3.05 -3.20
N ILE A 132 -4.09 2.78 -3.17
CA ILE A 132 -4.80 1.88 -4.10
C ILE A 132 -6.03 2.60 -4.65
N GLY A 133 -6.22 2.55 -5.97
CA GLY A 133 -7.45 3.03 -6.59
C GLY A 133 -7.22 3.55 -8.01
N HIS A 134 -8.09 4.46 -8.46
CA HIS A 134 -7.87 5.19 -9.70
C HIS A 134 -6.67 6.13 -9.60
N ASN A 135 -5.97 6.36 -10.72
CA ASN A 135 -4.88 7.32 -10.74
C ASN A 135 -5.45 8.75 -10.71
N VAL A 136 -5.49 9.29 -9.50
CA VAL A 136 -6.01 10.64 -9.22
C VAL A 136 -5.37 11.75 -10.08
N ARG A 137 -4.11 11.59 -10.50
CA ARG A 137 -3.41 12.60 -11.29
C ARG A 137 -3.81 12.60 -12.77
N MET A 138 -4.51 11.57 -13.23
CA MET A 138 -5.13 11.57 -14.55
C MET A 138 -6.38 12.46 -14.61
N ASP A 139 -7.01 12.72 -13.46
CA ASP A 139 -8.24 13.53 -13.36
C ASP A 139 -7.97 14.94 -12.83
N HIS A 140 -6.94 15.10 -12.00
CA HIS A 140 -6.72 16.32 -11.24
C HIS A 140 -5.26 16.74 -11.17
N PRO A 141 -4.95 18.04 -11.33
CA PRO A 141 -3.69 18.57 -10.84
C PRO A 141 -3.65 18.48 -9.30
N ILE A 142 -2.50 18.08 -8.79
CA ILE A 142 -2.20 18.03 -7.36
C ILE A 142 -0.85 18.73 -7.17
N ASP A 143 -0.86 19.81 -6.39
CA ASP A 143 0.35 20.58 -6.11
C ASP A 143 1.40 19.73 -5.43
N SER A 144 2.68 19.97 -5.73
CA SER A 144 3.78 19.26 -5.06
C SER A 144 3.75 19.52 -3.55
N PRO A 145 4.14 18.55 -2.72
CA PRO A 145 4.23 18.76 -1.29
C PRO A 145 5.26 19.85 -0.97
N SER A 146 4.94 20.72 -0.01
CA SER A 146 5.81 21.82 0.41
C SER A 146 6.92 21.38 1.38
N VAL A 147 6.90 20.12 1.81
CA VAL A 147 7.85 19.56 2.78
C VAL A 147 8.42 18.23 2.28
N LYS A 148 9.63 17.89 2.74
CA LYS A 148 10.22 16.57 2.54
C LYS A 148 9.80 15.61 3.66
N ALA A 149 9.94 14.31 3.42
CA ALA A 149 9.66 13.27 4.40
C ALA A 149 10.55 13.43 5.66
N ALA A 150 9.93 13.35 6.83
CA ALA A 150 10.61 13.44 8.12
C ALA A 150 11.32 12.14 8.56
N GLY A 151 11.42 11.15 7.68
CA GLY A 151 12.00 9.84 7.95
C GLY A 151 12.04 8.95 6.71
N LYS A 152 12.49 7.70 6.90
CA LYS A 152 12.48 6.69 5.84
C LYS A 152 11.10 6.06 5.76
N THR A 153 10.37 6.36 4.70
CA THR A 153 9.08 5.74 4.41
C THR A 153 9.12 5.16 3.00
N ASP A 154 8.83 3.87 2.89
CA ASP A 154 8.60 3.22 1.61
C ASP A 154 7.18 3.55 1.12
N ALA A 155 6.98 3.58 -0.20
CA ALA A 155 5.69 3.80 -0.82
C ALA A 155 5.38 2.76 -1.90
N MET A 156 4.14 2.26 -1.89
CA MET A 156 3.57 1.51 -3.01
C MET A 156 2.38 2.31 -3.56
N VAL A 157 2.36 2.54 -4.87
CA VAL A 157 1.24 3.24 -5.52
C VAL A 157 0.65 2.31 -6.56
N LEU A 158 -0.50 1.71 -6.24
CA LEU A 158 -1.21 0.75 -7.07
C LEU A 158 -2.38 1.45 -7.74
N CYS A 159 -2.11 2.01 -8.91
CA CYS A 159 -3.11 2.56 -9.83
C CYS A 159 -2.55 2.46 -11.26
N CYS A 160 -3.28 2.95 -12.27
CA CYS A 160 -2.80 2.98 -13.64
C CYS A 160 -1.57 3.90 -13.80
N LYS A 161 -0.49 3.41 -14.44
CA LYS A 161 0.70 4.20 -14.79
C LYS A 161 1.34 4.96 -13.62
N SER A 162 1.37 4.37 -12.43
CA SER A 162 1.82 5.12 -11.25
C SER A 162 3.30 5.54 -11.31
N GLU A 163 4.11 4.87 -12.12
CA GLU A 163 5.49 5.30 -12.40
C GLU A 163 5.55 6.70 -13.01
N GLU A 164 4.84 6.89 -14.12
CA GLU A 164 4.83 8.12 -14.91
C GLU A 164 4.35 9.32 -14.07
N TYR A 165 3.39 9.10 -13.16
CA TYR A 165 2.72 10.18 -12.43
C TYR A 165 3.27 10.45 -11.03
N PHE A 166 3.91 9.47 -10.39
CA PHE A 166 4.25 9.56 -8.97
C PHE A 166 5.73 9.31 -8.65
N ARG A 167 6.53 8.69 -9.52
CA ARG A 167 7.94 8.38 -9.21
C ARG A 167 8.72 9.62 -8.75
N ASP A 168 8.83 10.62 -9.62
CA ASP A 168 9.61 11.83 -9.34
C ASP A 168 9.01 12.60 -8.17
N ARG A 169 7.68 12.66 -8.09
CA ARG A 169 6.97 13.30 -6.97
C ARG A 169 7.36 12.69 -5.62
N LEU A 170 7.42 11.36 -5.53
CA LEU A 170 7.79 10.64 -4.31
C LEU A 170 9.27 10.81 -4.00
N GLN A 171 10.14 10.61 -4.99
CA GLN A 171 11.59 10.72 -4.84
C GLN A 171 12.02 12.14 -4.45
N ASP A 172 11.46 13.15 -5.13
CA ASP A 172 11.66 14.55 -4.78
C ASP A 172 11.22 14.78 -3.35
N ALA A 173 10.07 14.26 -2.92
CA ALA A 173 9.61 14.43 -1.54
C ALA A 173 10.43 13.62 -0.50
N GLY A 174 11.44 12.85 -0.90
CA GLY A 174 12.26 12.03 -0.01
C GLY A 174 11.59 10.72 0.43
N VAL A 175 10.53 10.30 -0.28
CA VAL A 175 9.82 9.03 -0.08
C VAL A 175 10.41 8.00 -1.03
N ARG A 176 10.64 6.76 -0.56
CA ARG A 176 11.22 5.70 -1.39
C ARG A 176 10.11 4.89 -2.07
N PRO A 177 9.84 5.07 -3.37
CA PRO A 177 8.93 4.16 -4.06
C PRO A 177 9.55 2.76 -4.10
N VAL A 178 8.77 1.74 -3.74
CA VAL A 178 9.21 0.33 -3.76
C VAL A 178 8.35 -0.56 -4.67
N LEU A 179 7.18 -0.07 -5.09
CA LEU A 179 6.36 -0.73 -6.11
C LEU A 179 5.48 0.30 -6.83
N LEU A 180 5.65 0.41 -8.15
CA LEU A 180 4.90 1.27 -9.05
C LEU A 180 4.48 0.47 -10.30
N THR A 181 3.59 1.03 -11.10
CA THR A 181 3.04 0.41 -12.32
C THR A 181 3.36 1.24 -13.56
N THR A 182 3.50 0.57 -14.70
CA THR A 182 3.85 1.18 -16.00
C THR A 182 2.67 1.26 -16.97
N GLN A 183 1.56 0.56 -16.67
CA GLN A 183 0.46 0.34 -17.60
C GLN A 183 -0.90 0.71 -17.00
N LEU A 184 -1.92 0.79 -17.87
CA LEU A 184 -3.31 0.68 -17.42
C LEU A 184 -3.53 -0.74 -16.90
N MET A 185 -4.02 -0.87 -15.68
CA MET A 185 -4.05 -2.16 -14.98
C MET A 185 -5.12 -2.16 -13.89
N TYR A 186 -5.56 -3.34 -13.45
CA TYR A 186 -6.49 -3.47 -12.33
C TYR A 186 -5.73 -3.51 -10.99
N PRO A 187 -5.82 -2.49 -10.12
CA PRO A 187 -5.03 -2.41 -8.88
C PRO A 187 -5.66 -3.22 -7.73
N GLY A 188 -5.91 -4.50 -7.94
CA GLY A 188 -6.45 -5.38 -6.90
C GLY A 188 -5.50 -5.55 -5.70
N SER A 189 -6.07 -5.71 -4.50
CA SER A 189 -5.30 -5.78 -3.25
C SER A 189 -4.54 -7.10 -3.07
N PHE A 190 -4.78 -8.11 -3.91
CA PHE A 190 -3.96 -9.31 -3.96
C PHE A 190 -2.51 -9.01 -4.34
N ILE A 191 -2.26 -7.93 -5.10
CA ILE A 191 -0.92 -7.43 -5.44
C ILE A 191 -0.22 -6.98 -4.17
N LEU A 192 -0.89 -6.13 -3.37
CA LEU A 192 -0.37 -5.66 -2.09
C LEU A 192 -0.11 -6.84 -1.15
N ARG A 193 -1.09 -7.73 -0.97
CA ARG A 193 -1.00 -8.88 -0.06
C ARG A 193 0.27 -9.69 -0.33
N ASP A 194 0.53 -10.03 -1.58
CA ASP A 194 1.67 -10.88 -1.95
C ASP A 194 3.00 -10.10 -1.94
N SER A 195 2.97 -8.79 -2.21
CA SER A 195 4.16 -7.92 -2.18
C SER A 195 4.61 -7.54 -0.76
N LEU A 196 3.71 -7.59 0.22
CA LEU A 196 4.05 -7.32 1.62
C LEU A 196 5.00 -8.37 2.19
N GLU A 197 4.94 -9.63 1.75
CA GLU A 197 5.76 -10.70 2.31
C GLU A 197 7.27 -10.51 2.08
N PRO A 198 7.75 -10.29 0.83
CA PRO A 198 9.16 -9.96 0.62
C PRO A 198 9.54 -8.60 1.23
N TRP A 199 8.62 -7.63 1.28
CA TRP A 199 8.88 -6.33 1.91
C TRP A 199 9.13 -6.47 3.43
N LEU A 200 8.31 -7.26 4.13
CA LEU A 200 8.41 -7.48 5.58
C LEU A 200 9.76 -8.07 6.00
N VAL A 201 10.40 -8.85 5.12
CA VAL A 201 11.71 -9.46 5.37
C VAL A 201 12.86 -8.71 4.67
N GLY A 202 12.61 -7.50 4.18
CA GLY A 202 13.64 -6.60 3.64
C GLY A 202 14.26 -7.04 2.32
N LYS A 203 13.49 -7.70 1.45
CA LYS A 203 13.95 -8.00 0.09
C LYS A 203 14.02 -6.73 -0.78
N ASP A 204 14.76 -6.84 -1.88
CA ASP A 204 14.98 -5.75 -2.83
C ASP A 204 13.77 -5.48 -3.74
N HIS A 205 13.87 -4.41 -4.55
CA HIS A 205 12.82 -4.04 -5.50
C HIS A 205 12.50 -5.14 -6.53
N ASN A 206 13.48 -5.96 -6.92
CA ASN A 206 13.23 -7.03 -7.88
C ASN A 206 12.34 -8.12 -7.29
N ALA A 207 12.58 -8.51 -6.03
CA ALA A 207 11.76 -9.47 -5.32
C ALA A 207 10.33 -8.95 -5.09
N LEU A 208 10.17 -7.68 -4.73
CA LEU A 208 8.86 -7.04 -4.61
C LEU A 208 8.13 -7.04 -5.96
N ARG A 209 8.83 -6.63 -7.03
CA ARG A 209 8.32 -6.65 -8.40
C ARG A 209 7.91 -8.07 -8.81
N ASP A 210 8.72 -9.08 -8.51
CA ASP A 210 8.41 -10.48 -8.83
C ASP A 210 7.16 -10.98 -8.10
N ALA A 211 7.04 -10.68 -6.80
CA ALA A 211 5.86 -11.06 -6.02
C ALA A 211 4.58 -10.40 -6.58
N ALA A 212 4.63 -9.10 -6.86
CA ALA A 212 3.53 -8.36 -7.50
C ALA A 212 3.17 -8.97 -8.87
N SER A 213 4.17 -9.25 -9.69
CA SER A 213 4.02 -9.81 -11.04
C SER A 213 3.40 -11.20 -11.01
N GLN A 214 3.83 -12.07 -10.10
CA GLN A 214 3.28 -13.40 -9.95
C GLN A 214 1.82 -13.36 -9.47
N ALA A 215 1.50 -12.46 -8.54
CA ALA A 215 0.13 -12.24 -8.07
C ALA A 215 -0.77 -11.77 -9.21
N TYR A 216 -0.29 -10.81 -10.01
CA TYR A 216 -0.99 -10.28 -11.17
C TYR A 216 -1.16 -11.31 -12.29
N ALA A 217 -0.13 -12.07 -12.62
CA ALA A 217 -0.18 -13.13 -13.62
C ALA A 217 -1.28 -14.17 -13.30
N ARG A 218 -1.37 -14.61 -12.04
CA ARG A 218 -2.39 -15.56 -11.58
C ARG A 218 -3.80 -15.00 -11.71
N ASN A 219 -4.01 -13.74 -11.34
CA ASN A 219 -5.34 -13.13 -11.32
C ASN A 219 -5.83 -12.76 -12.73
N GLN A 220 -4.93 -12.29 -13.60
CA GLN A 220 -5.27 -11.77 -14.93
C GLN A 220 -5.02 -12.77 -16.05
N ASN A 221 -4.63 -14.01 -15.73
CA ASN A 221 -4.29 -15.06 -16.70
C ASN A 221 -3.23 -14.62 -17.72
N LEU A 222 -2.18 -13.97 -17.24
CA LEU A 222 -1.06 -13.49 -18.06
C LEU A 222 0.16 -14.39 -17.92
N SER A 223 1.04 -14.37 -18.93
CA SER A 223 2.38 -14.93 -18.78
C SER A 223 3.18 -14.15 -17.72
N GLY A 224 4.15 -14.81 -17.08
CA GLY A 224 5.00 -14.15 -16.09
C GLY A 224 5.75 -12.93 -16.63
N SER A 225 6.21 -12.98 -17.88
CA SER A 225 6.89 -11.86 -18.53
C SER A 225 5.95 -10.69 -18.82
N ALA A 226 4.73 -10.96 -19.30
CA ALA A 226 3.73 -9.92 -19.54
C ALA A 226 3.32 -9.23 -18.23
N ALA A 227 3.07 -10.00 -17.18
CA ALA A 227 2.73 -9.45 -15.86
C ALA A 227 3.90 -8.67 -15.25
N ARG A 228 5.15 -9.12 -15.42
CA ARG A 228 6.34 -8.37 -14.95
C ARG A 228 6.53 -7.04 -15.66
N GLY A 229 6.07 -6.94 -16.91
CA GLY A 229 6.02 -5.70 -17.67
C GLY A 229 5.03 -4.66 -17.13
N VAL A 230 4.08 -5.03 -16.26
CA VAL A 230 3.10 -4.11 -15.64
C VAL A 230 3.71 -3.30 -14.50
N PHE A 231 4.79 -3.80 -13.90
CA PHE A 231 5.43 -3.18 -12.73
C PHE A 231 6.78 -2.58 -13.10
N SER A 232 7.08 -1.45 -12.48
CA SER A 232 8.28 -0.66 -12.71
C SER A 232 9.57 -1.41 -12.40
N CYS A 233 10.63 -1.10 -13.15
CA CYS A 233 11.99 -1.40 -12.72
C CYS A 233 12.46 -0.23 -11.85
N LEU A 234 12.61 -0.46 -10.55
CA LEU A 234 13.09 0.53 -9.60
C LEU A 234 14.55 0.23 -9.24
N ASP A 235 15.39 1.25 -9.20
CA ASP A 235 16.79 1.12 -8.79
C ASP A 235 16.88 0.66 -7.33
N PRO A 236 17.85 -0.21 -6.96
CA PRO A 236 17.96 -0.79 -5.61
C PRO A 236 17.90 0.21 -4.43
#